data_AF-A0A6N7FEN1-F1
#
_entry.id   AF-A0A6N7FEN1-F1
#
_cell.length_a   1.000
_cell.length_b   1.000
_cell.length_c   1.000
_cell.angle_alpha   90.00
_cell.angle_beta   90.00
_cell.angle_gamma   90.00
#
_symmetry.space_group_name_H-M   'P 1'
#
loop_
_entity.id
_entity.type
_entity.pdbx_description
1 polymer ?
#
loop_
_entity_poly.entity_id
_entity_poly.type
_entity_poly.pdbx_seq_one_letter_code
_entity_poly.pdbx_strand_id
1 'polypeptide(L)'
;AGWLSILISERFGGGGRPLAEACIVLEEINAAGGNAAACHAQMYTMGVLLRHGNPEQQARYLPEIAAGRLRLQAFAISEPDAGSDMTRITTRAVRDGDRYVVSGQKIFTSRVQHSDLMLLLARTEARTDHAHRTDGMSVFIVDLREAGDAIEVHPIKVMLNHETNQVFFRDLRIPADQLI
;
A
#
# COMPACT_ATOMS: atom_id res chain seq x y z
N ALA A 1 -2.24 -4.18 22.21
CA ALA A 1 -1.93 -2.86 22.82
C ALA A 1 -2.13 -1.66 21.87
N GLY A 2 -2.81 -1.79 20.72
CA GLY A 2 -3.25 -0.64 19.90
C GLY A 2 -2.16 0.21 19.20
N TRP A 3 -0.88 -0.06 19.45
CA TRP A 3 0.23 0.77 18.95
C TRP A 3 0.32 0.88 17.42
N LEU A 4 -0.07 -0.17 16.67
CA LEU A 4 -0.02 -0.14 15.19
C LEU A 4 -1.08 0.76 14.54
N SER A 5 -2.09 1.14 15.30
CA SER A 5 -3.20 1.98 14.86
C SER A 5 -3.20 3.34 15.55
N ILE A 6 -2.05 3.75 16.10
CA ILE A 6 -1.92 4.97 16.89
C ILE A 6 -2.31 6.24 16.10
N LEU A 7 -2.09 6.25 14.77
CA LEU A 7 -2.47 7.36 13.88
C LEU A 7 -3.93 7.29 13.39
N ILE A 8 -4.60 6.15 13.55
CA ILE A 8 -6.00 6.03 13.16
C ILE A 8 -6.85 6.78 14.20
N SER A 9 -7.80 7.59 13.75
CA SER A 9 -8.71 8.33 14.63
C SER A 9 -9.46 7.40 15.58
N GLU A 10 -9.72 7.88 16.80
CA GLU A 10 -10.54 7.18 17.81
C GLU A 10 -11.93 6.81 17.28
N ARG A 11 -12.50 7.59 16.34
CA ARG A 11 -13.79 7.27 15.70
C ARG A 11 -13.79 5.94 14.94
N PHE A 12 -12.61 5.48 14.54
CA PHE A 12 -12.39 4.19 13.88
C PHE A 12 -11.70 3.19 14.83
N GLY A 13 -11.65 3.45 16.14
CA GLY A 13 -11.05 2.56 17.13
C GLY A 13 -9.52 2.57 17.18
N GLY A 14 -8.87 3.58 16.60
CA GLY A 14 -7.42 3.81 16.71
C GLY A 14 -7.04 4.69 17.90
N GLY A 15 -5.75 5.06 17.97
CA GLY A 15 -5.20 5.86 19.06
C GLY A 15 -5.36 7.37 18.94
N GLY A 16 -5.70 7.88 17.75
CA GLY A 16 -5.94 9.30 17.48
C GLY A 16 -4.75 10.25 17.69
N ARG A 17 -3.52 9.73 17.69
CA ARG A 17 -2.32 10.51 18.05
C ARG A 17 -1.65 11.16 16.86
N PRO A 18 -0.91 12.27 17.08
CA PRO A 18 -0.12 12.91 16.05
C PRO A 18 1.07 12.04 15.61
N LEU A 19 1.64 12.37 14.44
CA LEU A 19 2.80 11.67 13.87
C LEU A 19 4.00 11.60 14.82
N ALA A 20 4.22 12.64 15.63
CA ALA A 20 5.31 12.68 16.61
C ALA A 20 5.22 11.52 17.63
N GLU A 21 4.03 11.18 18.11
CA GLU A 21 3.85 10.05 19.02
C GLU A 21 4.09 8.70 18.34
N ALA A 22 3.72 8.56 17.06
CA ALA A 22 4.07 7.37 16.28
C ALA A 22 5.59 7.23 16.10
N CYS A 23 6.31 8.33 15.88
CA CYS A 23 7.77 8.33 15.82
C CYS A 23 8.39 7.82 17.13
N ILE A 24 7.89 8.30 18.28
CA ILE A 24 8.35 7.84 19.61
C ILE A 24 8.11 6.34 19.76
N VAL A 25 6.95 5.81 19.37
CA VAL A 25 6.69 4.35 19.41
C VAL A 25 7.72 3.56 18.60
N LEU A 26 8.05 4.02 17.39
CA LEU A 26 9.05 3.35 16.55
C LEU A 26 10.46 3.46 17.13
N GLU A 27 10.81 4.59 17.74
CA GLU A 27 12.08 4.79 18.44
C GLU A 27 12.22 3.83 19.62
N GLU A 28 11.22 3.76 20.50
CA GLU A 28 11.22 2.88 21.68
C GLU A 28 11.32 1.40 21.30
N ILE A 29 10.67 0.96 20.22
CA ILE A 29 10.80 -0.42 19.72
C ILE A 29 12.25 -0.73 19.37
N ASN A 30 12.95 0.18 18.68
CA ASN A 30 14.36 -0.03 18.30
C ASN A 30 15.29 0.11 19.51
N ALA A 31 15.04 1.07 20.41
CA ALA A 31 15.81 1.28 21.63
C ALA A 31 15.75 0.06 22.57
N ALA A 32 14.62 -0.65 22.59
CA ALA A 32 14.45 -1.91 23.32
C ALA A 32 15.08 -3.13 22.60
N GLY A 33 15.80 -2.94 21.49
CA GLY A 33 16.44 -4.00 20.71
C GLY A 33 15.52 -4.73 19.73
N GLY A 34 14.30 -4.24 19.52
CA GLY A 34 13.37 -4.73 18.51
C GLY A 34 13.65 -4.14 17.11
N ASN A 35 12.80 -4.51 16.15
CA ASN A 35 12.82 -3.95 14.79
C ASN A 35 11.47 -3.30 14.47
N ALA A 36 11.47 -1.98 14.35
CA ALA A 36 10.24 -1.21 14.12
C ALA A 36 9.74 -1.23 12.67
N ALA A 37 10.46 -1.83 11.72
CA ALA A 37 10.14 -1.76 10.28
C ALA A 37 8.74 -2.32 9.95
N ALA A 38 8.33 -3.41 10.60
CA ALA A 38 6.99 -3.98 10.41
C ALA A 38 5.89 -3.04 10.93
N CYS A 39 6.14 -2.36 12.05
CA CYS A 39 5.21 -1.38 12.62
C CYS A 39 5.11 -0.14 11.73
N HIS A 40 6.26 0.36 11.28
CA HIS A 40 6.37 1.47 10.35
C HIS A 40 5.64 1.20 9.04
N ALA A 41 5.75 -0.01 8.48
CA ALA A 41 5.09 -0.39 7.24
C ALA A 41 3.56 -0.22 7.30
N GLN A 42 2.93 -0.59 8.42
CA GLN A 42 1.49 -0.35 8.59
C GLN A 42 1.18 1.14 8.74
N MET A 43 1.91 1.83 9.63
CA MET A 43 1.67 3.25 9.94
C MET A 43 1.83 4.16 8.72
N TYR A 44 2.83 3.87 7.87
CA TYR A 44 3.08 4.59 6.64
C TYR A 44 2.00 4.32 5.59
N THR A 45 1.72 3.05 5.30
CA THR A 45 0.81 2.65 4.22
C THR A 45 -0.63 3.10 4.50
N MET A 46 -1.11 2.94 5.74
CA MET A 46 -2.46 3.38 6.10
C MET A 46 -2.65 4.91 6.03
N GLY A 47 -1.55 5.69 6.03
CA GLY A 47 -1.57 7.14 5.89
C GLY A 47 -2.22 7.62 4.58
N VAL A 48 -2.11 6.85 3.50
CA VAL A 48 -2.78 7.17 2.23
C VAL A 48 -4.30 7.06 2.38
N LEU A 49 -4.79 5.94 2.92
CA LEU A 49 -6.20 5.71 3.19
C LEU A 49 -6.77 6.73 4.19
N LEU A 50 -6.01 7.09 5.23
CA LEU A 50 -6.43 8.09 6.23
C LEU A 50 -6.63 9.49 5.64
N ARG A 51 -5.79 9.89 4.68
CA ARG A 51 -5.76 11.26 4.14
C ARG A 51 -6.56 11.42 2.87
N HIS A 52 -6.59 10.39 2.03
CA HIS A 52 -7.10 10.46 0.67
C HIS A 52 -8.25 9.49 0.40
N GLY A 53 -8.44 8.46 1.24
CA GLY A 53 -9.56 7.55 1.08
C GLY A 53 -10.89 8.28 1.24
N ASN A 54 -11.87 7.90 0.41
CA ASN A 54 -13.23 8.43 0.53
C ASN A 54 -13.92 7.94 1.83
N PRO A 55 -15.06 8.55 2.24
CA PRO A 55 -15.74 8.17 3.48
C PRO A 55 -16.10 6.68 3.57
N GLU A 56 -16.51 6.08 2.46
CA GLU A 56 -16.90 4.67 2.37
C GLU A 56 -15.70 3.73 2.58
N GLN A 57 -14.57 4.01 1.93
CA GLN A 57 -13.31 3.29 2.10
C GLN A 57 -12.78 3.43 3.54
N GLN A 58 -12.79 4.65 4.08
CA GLN A 58 -12.37 4.90 5.45
C GLN A 58 -13.21 4.11 6.46
N ALA A 59 -14.54 4.15 6.32
CA ALA A 59 -15.46 3.44 7.19
C ALA A 59 -15.33 1.91 7.06
N ARG A 60 -15.05 1.40 5.86
CA ARG A 60 -14.86 -0.04 5.60
C ARG A 60 -13.55 -0.58 6.17
N TYR A 61 -12.44 0.13 5.98
CA TYR A 61 -11.11 -0.43 6.20
C TYR A 61 -10.46 0.01 7.52
N LEU A 62 -10.60 1.27 7.93
CA LEU A 62 -9.87 1.78 9.09
C LEU A 62 -10.24 1.09 10.41
N PRO A 63 -11.52 0.77 10.71
CA PRO A 63 -11.86 0.01 11.92
C PRO A 63 -11.24 -1.37 11.99
N GLU A 64 -11.21 -2.07 10.85
CA GLU A 64 -10.65 -3.41 10.75
C GLU A 64 -9.12 -3.41 10.88
N ILE A 65 -8.46 -2.39 10.30
CA ILE A 65 -7.03 -2.16 10.48
C ILE A 65 -6.72 -1.79 11.93
N ALA A 66 -7.54 -0.92 12.52
CA ALA A 66 -7.36 -0.48 13.90
C ALA A 66 -7.46 -1.63 14.91
N ALA A 67 -8.38 -2.56 14.65
CA ALA A 67 -8.56 -3.77 15.43
C ALA A 67 -7.51 -4.87 15.12
N GLY A 68 -6.66 -4.68 14.11
CA GLY A 68 -5.67 -5.66 13.68
C GLY A 68 -6.26 -6.88 12.95
N ARG A 69 -7.52 -6.80 12.50
CA ARG A 69 -8.20 -7.84 11.70
C ARG A 69 -7.86 -7.76 10.21
N LEU A 70 -7.51 -6.57 9.73
CA LEU A 70 -6.94 -6.35 8.39
C LEU A 70 -5.56 -5.74 8.48
N ARG A 71 -4.65 -6.22 7.64
CA ARG A 71 -3.27 -5.76 7.56
C ARG A 71 -3.04 -5.05 6.23
N LEU A 72 -2.81 -3.74 6.30
CA LEU A 72 -2.41 -2.90 5.18
C LEU A 72 -0.96 -2.46 5.39
N GLN A 73 0.00 -3.32 5.01
CA GLN A 73 1.44 -3.10 5.24
C GLN A 73 2.26 -3.06 3.95
N ALA A 74 1.65 -3.37 2.80
CA ALA A 74 2.31 -3.41 1.50
C ALA A 74 1.93 -2.20 0.64
N PHE A 75 2.93 -1.58 0.03
CA PHE A 75 2.76 -0.55 -0.99
C PHE A 75 3.65 -0.86 -2.20
N ALA A 76 3.03 -1.22 -3.31
CA ALA A 76 3.69 -1.56 -4.56
C ALA A 76 3.85 -0.32 -5.44
N ILE A 77 5.04 0.30 -5.35
CA ILE A 77 5.37 1.55 -6.05
C ILE A 77 6.42 1.34 -7.12
N SER A 78 7.63 0.94 -6.71
CA SER A 78 8.81 0.87 -7.56
C SER A 78 8.72 -0.25 -8.61
N GLU A 79 9.34 -0.02 -9.75
CA GLU A 79 9.46 -1.00 -10.84
C GLU A 79 10.94 -1.25 -11.15
N PRO A 80 11.29 -2.40 -11.77
CA PRO A 80 12.68 -2.69 -12.16
C PRO A 80 13.36 -1.54 -12.91
N ASP A 81 12.61 -0.87 -13.79
CA ASP A 81 13.10 0.24 -14.62
C ASP A 81 12.72 1.63 -14.08
N ALA A 82 12.06 1.71 -12.91
CA ALA A 82 11.61 2.96 -12.30
C ALA A 82 11.73 2.92 -10.76
N GLY A 83 12.95 3.20 -10.27
CA GLY A 83 13.28 3.36 -8.85
C GLY A 83 13.32 4.83 -8.43
N SER A 84 14.40 5.55 -8.74
CA SER A 84 14.58 6.96 -8.33
C SER A 84 13.61 7.92 -9.01
N ASP A 85 13.26 7.69 -10.29
CA ASP A 85 12.21 8.43 -11.00
C ASP A 85 10.94 7.58 -11.08
N MET A 86 10.13 7.61 -10.02
CA MET A 86 8.88 6.85 -9.96
C MET A 86 7.79 7.38 -10.91
N THR A 87 8.01 8.51 -11.59
CA THR A 87 7.06 9.00 -12.59
C THR A 87 7.09 8.20 -13.89
N ARG A 88 8.11 7.33 -14.06
CA ARG A 88 8.34 6.49 -15.24
C ARG A 88 7.75 5.10 -15.14
N ILE A 89 6.98 4.81 -14.09
CA ILE A 89 6.30 3.52 -13.97
C ILE A 89 5.44 3.21 -15.19
N THR A 90 5.35 1.93 -15.50
CA THR A 90 4.70 1.35 -16.68
C THR A 90 3.56 0.42 -16.34
N THR A 91 3.43 -0.03 -15.08
CA THR A 91 2.25 -0.75 -14.61
C THR A 91 1.01 0.08 -14.92
N ARG A 92 0.09 -0.51 -15.69
CA ARG A 92 -1.05 0.20 -16.26
C ARG A 92 -2.35 -0.32 -15.69
N ALA A 93 -3.27 0.58 -15.39
CA ALA A 93 -4.63 0.29 -14.96
C ALA A 93 -5.61 0.88 -15.99
N VAL A 94 -6.27 0.04 -16.78
CA VAL A 94 -7.23 0.48 -17.79
C VAL A 94 -8.64 0.31 -17.26
N ARG A 95 -9.45 1.37 -17.31
CA ARG A 95 -10.86 1.31 -16.89
C ARG A 95 -11.67 0.45 -17.85
N ASP A 96 -12.42 -0.50 -17.31
CA ASP A 96 -13.30 -1.43 -18.01
C ASP A 96 -14.60 -1.57 -17.21
N GLY A 97 -15.60 -0.75 -17.58
CA GLY A 97 -16.88 -0.67 -16.87
C GLY A 97 -16.74 -0.13 -15.44
N ASP A 98 -17.13 -0.96 -14.47
CA ASP A 98 -17.06 -0.72 -13.03
C ASP A 98 -15.74 -1.21 -12.40
N ARG A 99 -14.76 -1.58 -13.23
CA ARG A 99 -13.45 -2.09 -12.78
C ARG A 99 -12.29 -1.43 -13.51
N TYR A 100 -11.10 -1.66 -13.00
CA TYR A 100 -9.82 -1.43 -13.65
C TYR A 100 -9.12 -2.77 -13.88
N VAL A 101 -8.57 -2.96 -15.08
CA VAL A 101 -7.72 -4.10 -15.42
C VAL A 101 -6.27 -3.66 -15.33
N VAL A 102 -5.52 -4.31 -14.45
CA VAL A 102 -4.14 -3.98 -14.14
C VAL A 102 -3.18 -5.04 -14.69
N SER A 103 -2.18 -4.57 -15.43
CA SER A 103 -1.08 -5.41 -15.91
C SER A 103 0.25 -4.68 -15.74
N GLY A 104 1.27 -5.40 -15.27
CA GLY A 104 2.58 -4.84 -14.97
C GLY A 104 3.36 -5.64 -13.92
N GLN A 105 4.40 -5.03 -13.38
CA GLN A 105 5.22 -5.63 -12.34
C GLN A 105 5.75 -4.56 -11.40
N LYS A 106 5.94 -4.95 -10.14
CA LYS A 106 6.53 -4.13 -9.09
C LYS A 106 7.70 -4.86 -8.47
N ILE A 107 8.69 -4.10 -8.02
CA ILE A 107 9.87 -4.61 -7.33
C ILE A 107 9.99 -3.96 -5.97
N PHE A 108 10.66 -4.67 -5.06
CA PHE A 108 10.87 -4.23 -3.70
C PHE A 108 9.58 -3.96 -2.90
N THR A 109 8.50 -4.70 -3.21
CA THR A 109 7.25 -4.61 -2.46
C THR A 109 7.40 -5.34 -1.13
N SER A 110 7.59 -4.56 -0.08
CA SER A 110 7.79 -5.06 1.28
C SER A 110 6.52 -5.63 1.88
N ARG A 111 6.65 -6.70 2.67
CA ARG A 111 5.56 -7.28 3.48
C ARG A 111 4.27 -7.66 2.75
N VAL A 112 4.31 -7.83 1.42
CA VAL A 112 3.13 -8.27 0.64
C VAL A 112 2.61 -9.64 1.12
N GLN A 113 3.49 -10.58 1.48
CA GLN A 113 3.08 -11.90 1.99
C GLN A 113 2.46 -11.86 3.40
N HIS A 114 2.58 -10.72 4.11
CA HIS A 114 2.06 -10.53 5.46
C HIS A 114 0.86 -9.58 5.50
N SER A 115 0.39 -9.15 4.34
CA SER A 115 -0.69 -8.17 4.20
C SER A 115 -1.95 -8.83 3.67
N ASP A 116 -3.11 -8.36 4.13
CA ASP A 116 -4.40 -8.68 3.53
C ASP A 116 -4.71 -7.72 2.38
N LEU A 117 -4.25 -6.47 2.52
CA LEU A 117 -4.45 -5.39 1.57
C LEU A 117 -3.11 -4.82 1.11
N MET A 118 -3.07 -4.34 -0.13
CA MET A 118 -1.92 -3.66 -0.70
C MET A 118 -2.36 -2.37 -1.38
N LEU A 119 -1.57 -1.29 -1.20
CA LEU A 119 -1.69 -0.14 -2.08
C LEU A 119 -0.89 -0.39 -3.36
N LEU A 120 -1.48 -0.06 -4.50
CA LEU A 120 -0.84 -0.17 -5.80
C LEU A 120 -0.81 1.18 -6.49
N LEU A 121 0.38 1.63 -6.90
CA LEU A 121 0.53 2.78 -7.79
C LEU A 121 0.62 2.32 -9.25
N ALA A 122 -0.30 2.75 -10.08
CA ALA A 122 -0.34 2.42 -11.51
C ALA A 122 -0.67 3.66 -12.36
N ARG A 123 -0.34 3.61 -13.66
CA ARG A 123 -0.78 4.61 -14.63
C ARG A 123 -2.17 4.30 -15.16
N THR A 124 -3.09 5.24 -14.98
CA THR A 124 -4.41 5.25 -15.59
C THR A 124 -4.41 5.98 -16.93
N GLU A 125 -3.52 6.96 -17.09
CA GLU A 125 -3.32 7.73 -18.32
C GLU A 125 -1.83 7.79 -18.68
N ALA A 126 -1.53 7.96 -19.98
CA ALA A 126 -0.15 7.90 -20.44
C ALA A 126 0.61 9.16 -20.00
N ARG A 127 1.88 8.98 -19.62
CA ARG A 127 2.75 10.09 -19.17
C ARG A 127 2.82 11.24 -20.17
N THR A 128 2.76 10.90 -21.46
CA THR A 128 2.86 11.84 -22.58
C THR A 128 1.63 12.72 -22.74
N ASP A 129 0.51 12.35 -22.11
CA ASP A 129 -0.77 13.04 -22.28
C ASP A 129 -0.89 14.24 -21.33
N HIS A 130 0.11 14.45 -20.45
CA HIS A 130 0.07 15.47 -19.41
C HIS A 130 1.33 16.33 -19.34
N ALA A 131 1.16 17.56 -18.86
CA ALA A 131 2.26 18.49 -18.63
C ALA A 131 3.08 18.11 -17.39
N HIS A 132 2.43 17.70 -16.30
CA HIS A 132 3.12 17.25 -15.09
C HIS A 132 3.37 15.75 -15.13
N ARG A 133 4.59 15.34 -14.79
CA ARG A 133 5.04 13.94 -14.91
C ARG A 133 4.27 12.96 -14.01
N THR A 134 3.68 13.47 -12.93
CA THR A 134 2.89 12.71 -11.94
C THR A 134 1.44 12.53 -12.34
N ASP A 135 0.94 13.31 -13.31
CA ASP A 135 -0.44 13.19 -13.78
C ASP A 135 -0.64 11.85 -14.51
N GLY A 136 -1.87 11.37 -14.49
CA GLY A 136 -2.22 10.05 -15.02
C GLY A 136 -1.76 8.88 -14.16
N MET A 137 -1.31 9.14 -12.92
CA MET A 137 -0.97 8.10 -11.93
C MET A 137 -2.06 8.03 -10.87
N SER A 138 -2.42 6.81 -10.47
CA SER A 138 -3.52 6.54 -9.54
C SER A 138 -3.11 5.49 -8.52
N VAL A 139 -3.64 5.61 -7.30
CA VAL A 139 -3.43 4.64 -6.22
C VAL A 139 -4.69 3.81 -6.04
N PHE A 140 -4.53 2.50 -5.94
CA PHE A 140 -5.62 1.55 -5.73
C PHE A 140 -5.42 0.78 -4.44
N ILE A 141 -6.52 0.45 -3.77
CA ILE A 141 -6.54 -0.60 -2.74
C ILE A 141 -6.76 -1.94 -3.45
N VAL A 142 -5.87 -2.89 -3.21
CA VAL A 142 -5.94 -4.26 -3.72
C VAL A 142 -6.17 -5.20 -2.56
N ASP A 143 -7.24 -5.98 -2.59
CA ASP A 143 -7.44 -7.10 -1.66
C ASP A 143 -6.68 -8.32 -2.16
N LEU A 144 -5.59 -8.65 -1.47
CA LEU A 144 -4.70 -9.76 -1.87
C LEU A 144 -5.38 -11.13 -1.73
N ARG A 145 -6.44 -11.23 -0.92
CA ARG A 145 -7.19 -12.46 -0.70
C ARG A 145 -8.16 -12.75 -1.83
N GLU A 146 -8.60 -11.70 -2.54
CA GLU A 146 -9.51 -11.80 -3.69
C GLU A 146 -8.76 -11.81 -5.03
N ALA A 147 -7.45 -11.51 -5.02
CA ALA A 147 -6.65 -11.39 -6.24
C ALA A 147 -6.42 -12.71 -6.98
N GLY A 148 -6.48 -13.85 -6.28
CA GLY A 148 -6.25 -15.18 -6.87
C GLY A 148 -4.95 -15.27 -7.67
N ASP A 149 -5.00 -15.94 -8.82
CA ASP A 149 -3.84 -16.14 -9.70
C ASP A 149 -3.45 -14.89 -10.52
N ALA A 150 -4.20 -13.78 -10.41
CA ALA A 150 -3.89 -12.54 -11.11
C ALA A 150 -2.69 -11.80 -10.50
N ILE A 151 -2.26 -12.19 -9.29
CA ILE A 151 -1.06 -11.70 -8.63
C ILE A 151 -0.09 -12.86 -8.40
N GLU A 152 1.14 -12.71 -8.87
CA GLU A 152 2.23 -13.63 -8.59
C GLU A 152 3.29 -12.92 -7.75
N VAL A 153 3.72 -13.55 -6.65
CA VAL A 153 4.67 -12.97 -5.69
C VAL A 153 5.93 -13.82 -5.65
N HIS A 154 7.08 -13.19 -5.89
CA HIS A 154 8.39 -13.83 -5.78
C HIS A 154 9.25 -13.17 -4.69
N PRO A 155 9.66 -13.91 -3.64
CA PRO A 155 10.56 -13.39 -2.62
C PRO A 155 11.91 -12.99 -3.20
N ILE A 156 12.42 -11.83 -2.79
CA ILE A 156 13.77 -11.37 -3.08
C ILE A 156 14.63 -11.60 -1.83
N LYS A 157 15.69 -12.38 -1.96
CA LYS A 157 16.70 -12.51 -0.89
C LYS A 157 17.51 -11.22 -0.83
N VAL A 158 17.47 -10.55 0.32
CA VAL A 158 18.26 -9.35 0.61
C VAL A 158 19.13 -9.58 1.84
N MET A 159 20.22 -8.80 1.98
CA MET A 159 21.12 -8.91 3.13
C MET A 159 20.52 -8.36 4.43
N LEU A 160 19.44 -7.57 4.34
CA LEU A 160 18.73 -7.03 5.49
C LEU A 160 17.68 -8.05 5.97
N ASN A 161 17.41 -8.07 7.27
CA ASN A 161 16.30 -8.82 7.84
C ASN A 161 14.94 -8.12 7.57
N HIS A 162 14.65 -7.90 6.30
CA HIS A 162 13.45 -7.23 5.81
C HIS A 162 12.96 -7.95 4.56
N GLU A 163 11.77 -8.56 4.65
CA GLU A 163 11.21 -9.32 3.54
C GLU A 163 10.65 -8.39 2.46
N THR A 164 11.12 -8.61 1.24
CA THR A 164 10.69 -7.86 0.07
C THR A 164 10.50 -8.76 -1.13
N ASN A 165 9.63 -8.36 -2.04
CA ASN A 165 9.16 -9.22 -3.13
C ASN A 165 9.11 -8.49 -4.48
N GLN A 166 9.23 -9.27 -5.56
CA GLN A 166 8.69 -8.89 -6.86
C GLN A 166 7.22 -9.31 -6.92
N VAL A 167 6.39 -8.47 -7.53
CA VAL A 167 4.94 -8.71 -7.65
C VAL A 167 4.55 -8.49 -9.10
N PHE A 168 3.96 -9.50 -9.73
CA PHE A 168 3.50 -9.45 -11.12
C PHE A 168 1.98 -9.41 -11.14
N PHE A 169 1.43 -8.58 -12.02
CA PHE A 169 -0.01 -8.41 -12.21
C PHE A 169 -0.39 -8.88 -13.61
N ARG A 170 -1.29 -9.85 -13.70
CA ARG A 170 -1.78 -10.42 -14.95
C ARG A 170 -3.29 -10.19 -15.04
N ASP A 171 -3.67 -9.09 -15.67
CA ASP A 171 -5.07 -8.67 -15.86
C ASP A 171 -5.89 -8.66 -14.56
N LEU A 172 -5.27 -8.20 -13.46
CA LEU A 172 -5.91 -8.06 -12.16
C LEU A 172 -7.10 -7.09 -12.26
N ARG A 173 -8.30 -7.55 -11.90
CA ARG A 173 -9.53 -6.76 -11.98
C ARG A 173 -9.89 -6.12 -10.64
N ILE A 174 -9.57 -4.85 -10.49
CA ILE A 174 -9.84 -4.06 -9.28
C ILE A 174 -11.18 -3.33 -9.43
N PRO A 175 -12.12 -3.42 -8.48
CA PRO A 175 -13.32 -2.57 -8.48
C PRO A 175 -12.99 -1.07 -8.52
N ALA A 176 -13.74 -0.28 -9.30
CA ALA A 176 -13.46 1.15 -9.49
C ALA A 176 -13.62 1.98 -8.22
N ASP A 177 -14.39 1.51 -7.24
CA ASP A 177 -14.55 2.12 -5.91
C ASP A 177 -13.33 1.90 -5.01
N GLN A 178 -12.33 1.13 -5.45
CA GLN A 178 -11.03 0.98 -4.76
C GLN A 178 -9.96 1.97 -5.21
N LEU A 179 -10.29 2.83 -6.18
CA LEU A 179 -9.46 3.99 -6.51
C LEU A 179 -9.47 4.97 -5.33
N ILE A 180 -8.28 5.36 -4.85
CA ILE A 180 -8.10 6.41 -3.84
C ILE A 180 -7.87 7.75 -4.55
#